data_AF-A0A060C957-F1
#
_entry.id   AF-A0A060C957-F1
#
_cell.length_a   1.000
_cell.length_b   1.000
_cell.length_c   1.000
_cell.angle_alpha   90.00
_cell.angle_beta   90.00
_cell.angle_gamma   90.00
#
_symmetry.space_group_name_H-M   'P 1'
#
loop_
_entity.id
_entity.type
_entity.pdbx_description
1 polymer ?
#
loop_
_entity_poly.entity_id
_entity_poly.type
_entity_poly.pdbx_seq_one_letter_code
_entity_poly.pdbx_strand_id
1 'polypeptide(L)'
;EWERQVLTECYDVVDMISAHAYYREENGDIGSFLASSVDMDHFIDSVVATADAVKAAGKHSKTINISFDEWNVWYIDRAESDPPKGDDWPIAPALLEDHYTVADAVVVGSLLISLLRNTDRVHSASLAQLVNVIAPIMVDPDGRTWRQTTFHPVL
;
A
#
# COMPACT_ATOMS: atom_id res chain seq x y z
N GLU A 1 -4.55 -2.52 17.64
CA GLU A 1 -4.96 -1.75 18.86
C GLU A 1 -5.38 -0.34 18.48
N TRP A 2 -4.60 0.33 17.61
CA TRP A 2 -4.98 1.62 17.03
C TRP A 2 -6.38 1.61 16.42
N GLU A 3 -6.66 0.68 15.51
CA GLU A 3 -7.94 0.52 14.80
C GLU A 3 -9.09 0.35 15.78
N ARG A 4 -8.88 -0.48 16.82
CA ARG A 4 -9.87 -0.72 17.88
C ARG A 4 -10.24 0.58 18.58
N GLN A 5 -9.23 1.35 19.02
CA GLN A 5 -9.45 2.59 19.76
C GLN A 5 -10.17 3.63 18.90
N VAL A 6 -9.63 3.94 17.72
CA VAL A 6 -10.21 4.98 16.86
C VAL A 6 -11.63 4.62 16.41
N LEU A 7 -11.87 3.36 16.01
CA LEU A 7 -13.20 2.93 15.62
C LEU A 7 -14.18 2.93 16.79
N THR A 8 -13.74 2.66 18.02
CA THR A 8 -14.62 2.77 19.21
C THR A 8 -15.12 4.20 19.39
N GLU A 9 -14.27 5.20 19.14
CA GLU A 9 -14.61 6.61 19.31
C GLU A 9 -15.44 7.19 18.16
N CYS A 10 -15.25 6.71 16.93
CA CYS A 10 -15.83 7.35 15.74
C CYS A 10 -16.74 6.47 14.87
N TYR A 11 -17.09 5.25 15.31
CA TYR A 11 -17.80 4.25 14.50
C TYR A 11 -19.00 4.81 13.71
N ASP A 12 -19.83 5.65 14.36
CA ASP A 12 -21.07 6.14 13.77
C ASP A 12 -20.85 7.19 12.67
N VAL A 13 -19.68 7.83 12.63
CA VAL A 13 -19.37 8.96 11.72
C VAL A 13 -18.32 8.65 10.65
N VAL A 14 -17.77 7.43 10.62
CA VAL A 14 -16.84 6.97 9.57
C VAL A 14 -17.39 5.76 8.83
N ASP A 15 -16.98 5.57 7.57
CA ASP A 15 -17.46 4.44 6.74
C ASP A 15 -16.37 3.39 6.48
N MET A 16 -15.10 3.78 6.56
CA MET A 16 -13.95 2.93 6.28
C MET A 16 -12.81 3.17 7.27
N ILE A 17 -11.96 2.16 7.42
CA ILE A 17 -10.65 2.26 8.09
C ILE A 17 -9.54 2.12 7.04
N SER A 18 -8.48 2.92 7.13
CA SER A 18 -7.34 2.82 6.22
C SER A 18 -6.47 1.60 6.53
N ALA A 19 -5.77 1.09 5.52
CA ALA A 19 -4.83 -0.01 5.63
C ALA A 19 -3.64 0.23 4.69
N HIS A 20 -2.42 0.17 5.23
CA HIS A 20 -1.19 0.50 4.52
C HIS A 20 -0.24 -0.70 4.58
N ALA A 21 0.28 -1.15 3.43
CA ALA A 21 1.25 -2.26 3.38
C ALA A 21 2.26 -2.11 2.24
N TYR A 22 3.54 -2.14 2.58
CA TYR A 22 4.65 -2.07 1.62
C TYR A 22 5.53 -3.30 1.75
N TYR A 23 5.93 -3.85 0.60
CA TYR A 23 6.76 -5.05 0.54
C TYR A 23 8.07 -4.76 -0.18
N ARG A 24 9.13 -5.47 0.18
CA ARG A 24 10.41 -5.43 -0.53
C ARG A 24 11.14 -6.75 -0.41
N GLU A 25 12.01 -7.00 -1.38
CA GLU A 25 12.98 -8.08 -1.28
C GLU A 25 14.06 -7.68 -0.25
N GLU A 26 14.40 -8.60 0.66
CA GLU A 26 15.42 -8.40 1.67
C GLU A 26 16.43 -9.56 1.67
N ASN A 27 17.73 -9.21 1.68
CA ASN A 27 18.84 -10.16 1.89
C ASN A 27 18.95 -11.31 0.88
N GLY A 28 18.42 -11.14 -0.34
CA GLY A 28 18.38 -12.14 -1.40
C GLY A 28 17.21 -13.13 -1.28
N ASP A 29 16.28 -12.95 -0.35
CA ASP A 29 15.17 -13.88 -0.13
C ASP A 29 13.98 -13.59 -1.06
N ILE A 30 14.17 -13.95 -2.32
CA ILE A 30 13.13 -13.84 -3.35
C ILE A 30 11.90 -14.71 -3.05
N GLY A 31 12.08 -15.81 -2.31
CA GLY A 31 11.00 -16.74 -1.98
C GLY A 31 9.98 -16.09 -1.06
N SER A 32 10.45 -15.47 0.02
CA SER A 32 9.61 -14.71 0.94
C SER A 32 8.96 -13.50 0.26
N PHE A 33 9.71 -12.80 -0.60
CA PHE A 33 9.15 -11.66 -1.35
C PHE A 33 8.00 -12.07 -2.29
N LEU A 34 8.15 -13.18 -3.02
CA LEU A 34 7.08 -13.70 -3.87
C LEU A 34 5.84 -14.17 -3.07
N ALA A 35 5.98 -14.41 -1.77
CA ALA A 35 4.92 -14.79 -0.85
C ALA A 35 4.24 -13.60 -0.14
N SER A 36 4.57 -12.35 -0.47
CA SER A 36 4.03 -11.15 0.20
C SER A 36 2.50 -11.08 0.24
N SER A 37 1.78 -11.63 -0.73
CA SER A 37 0.31 -11.64 -0.71
C SER A 37 -0.29 -12.49 0.40
N VAL A 38 0.46 -13.47 0.94
CA VAL A 38 0.03 -14.26 2.11
C VAL A 38 0.00 -13.40 3.36
N ASP A 39 0.99 -12.51 3.52
CA ASP A 39 1.00 -11.53 4.60
C ASP A 39 -0.12 -10.50 4.43
N MET A 40 -0.34 -9.99 3.20
CA MET A 40 -1.44 -9.05 2.92
C MET A 40 -2.82 -9.64 3.26
N ASP A 41 -3.07 -10.91 2.91
CA ASP A 41 -4.32 -11.61 3.29
C ASP A 41 -4.49 -11.63 4.81
N HIS A 42 -3.45 -12.03 5.55
CA HIS A 42 -3.49 -12.07 7.02
C HIS A 42 -3.66 -10.68 7.66
N PHE A 43 -3.06 -9.66 7.07
CA PHE A 43 -3.21 -8.28 7.52
C PHE A 43 -4.66 -7.78 7.34
N ILE A 44 -5.27 -8.05 6.19
CA ILE A 44 -6.68 -7.73 5.93
C ILE A 44 -7.58 -8.43 6.96
N ASP A 45 -7.38 -9.73 7.20
CA ASP A 45 -8.14 -10.50 8.19
C ASP A 45 -8.03 -9.91 9.60
N SER A 46 -6.84 -9.43 9.97
CA SER A 46 -6.58 -8.82 11.27
C SER A 46 -7.33 -7.49 11.45
N VAL A 47 -7.34 -6.65 10.41
CA VAL A 47 -8.09 -5.37 10.41
C VAL A 47 -9.60 -5.64 10.43
N VAL A 48 -10.07 -6.59 9.63
CA VAL A 48 -11.47 -7.07 9.61
C VAL A 48 -11.92 -7.54 10.98
N ALA A 49 -11.18 -8.45 11.61
CA ALA A 49 -11.52 -8.99 12.92
C ALA A 49 -11.58 -7.89 13.98
N THR A 50 -10.68 -6.91 13.90
CA THR A 50 -10.68 -5.76 14.82
C THR A 50 -11.91 -4.87 14.63
N ALA A 51 -12.25 -4.53 13.39
CA ALA A 51 -13.43 -3.73 13.08
C ALA A 51 -14.74 -4.42 13.49
N ASP A 52 -14.82 -5.75 13.30
CA ASP A 52 -15.99 -6.55 13.65
C ASP A 52 -16.14 -6.72 15.17
N ALA A 53 -15.02 -6.81 15.91
CA ALA A 53 -15.05 -6.80 17.36
C ALA A 53 -15.62 -5.49 17.92
N VAL A 54 -15.21 -4.34 17.36
CA VAL A 54 -15.77 -3.02 17.72
C VAL A 54 -17.26 -2.94 17.36
N LYS A 55 -17.63 -3.43 16.17
CA LYS A 55 -19.04 -3.51 15.74
C LYS A 55 -19.90 -4.23 16.77
N ALA A 56 -19.46 -5.42 17.19
CA ALA A 56 -20.18 -6.26 18.14
C ALA A 56 -20.26 -5.62 19.53
N ALA A 57 -19.16 -5.03 20.02
CA ALA A 57 -19.09 -4.36 21.31
C ALA A 57 -20.03 -3.14 21.39
N GLY A 58 -20.03 -2.30 20.35
CA GLY A 58 -20.90 -1.13 20.25
C GLY A 58 -22.32 -1.43 19.75
N LYS A 59 -22.61 -2.68 19.37
CA LYS A 59 -23.89 -3.13 18.81
C LYS A 59 -24.31 -2.36 17.55
N HIS A 60 -23.33 -1.96 16.74
CA HIS A 60 -23.59 -1.22 15.51
C HIS A 60 -24.17 -2.15 14.42
N SER A 61 -25.09 -1.62 13.60
CA SER A 61 -25.62 -2.34 12.43
C SER A 61 -24.74 -2.16 11.20
N LYS A 62 -24.16 -0.96 11.02
CA LYS A 62 -23.18 -0.63 9.97
C LYS A 62 -21.95 -1.51 10.09
N THR A 63 -21.38 -1.92 8.96
CA THR A 63 -20.07 -2.60 8.89
C THR A 63 -19.04 -1.59 8.40
N ILE A 64 -17.91 -1.48 9.10
CA ILE A 64 -16.76 -0.74 8.62
C ILE A 64 -15.98 -1.60 7.63
N ASN A 65 -15.78 -1.06 6.44
CA ASN A 65 -14.99 -1.67 5.38
C ASN A 65 -13.58 -1.06 5.35
N ILE A 66 -12.70 -1.62 4.55
CA ILE A 66 -11.30 -1.22 4.45
C ILE A 66 -11.10 -0.36 3.21
N SER A 67 -10.39 0.75 3.39
CA SER A 67 -9.74 1.52 2.33
C SER A 67 -8.25 1.17 2.35
N PHE A 68 -7.79 0.31 1.44
CA PHE A 68 -6.38 -0.04 1.30
C PHE A 68 -5.65 1.05 0.51
N ASP A 69 -5.58 2.24 1.09
CA ASP A 69 -5.20 3.50 0.43
C ASP A 69 -3.69 3.69 0.24
N GLU A 70 -2.87 2.80 0.78
CA GLU A 70 -1.45 2.73 0.46
C GLU A 70 -0.97 1.28 0.34
N TRP A 71 -0.68 0.84 -0.88
CA TRP A 71 0.01 -0.43 -1.10
C TRP A 71 0.95 -0.36 -2.29
N ASN A 72 2.13 -0.96 -2.16
CA ASN A 72 3.06 -1.18 -3.27
C ASN A 72 4.26 -2.06 -2.86
N VAL A 73 5.18 -2.26 -3.81
CA VAL A 73 6.59 -2.54 -3.51
C VAL A 73 7.34 -1.22 -3.28
N TRP A 74 8.08 -1.13 -2.17
CA TRP A 74 8.90 0.05 -1.85
C TRP A 74 10.17 -0.33 -1.09
N TYR A 75 11.32 0.05 -1.64
CA TYR A 75 12.63 -0.15 -1.03
C TYR A 75 13.04 1.06 -0.18
N ILE A 76 12.54 1.12 1.06
CA ILE A 76 12.72 2.26 1.98
C ILE A 76 14.18 2.65 2.25
N ASP A 77 15.10 1.69 2.16
CA ASP A 77 16.52 1.87 2.50
C ASP A 77 17.39 2.28 1.30
N ARG A 78 16.79 2.59 0.13
CA ARG A 78 17.52 3.01 -1.07
C ARG A 78 17.93 4.48 -1.02
N ALA A 79 19.03 4.81 -1.71
CA ALA A 79 19.60 6.16 -1.73
C ALA A 79 18.62 7.20 -2.29
N GLU A 80 17.80 6.79 -3.25
CA GLU A 80 16.72 7.58 -3.84
C GLU A 80 15.64 7.98 -2.81
N SER A 81 15.62 7.38 -1.62
CA SER A 81 14.68 7.68 -0.55
C SER A 81 15.25 8.60 0.56
N ASP A 82 16.48 9.14 0.45
CA ASP A 82 17.06 10.04 1.48
C ASP A 82 16.47 11.46 1.39
N PRO A 83 15.67 11.90 2.40
CA PRO A 83 15.08 13.23 2.35
C PRO A 83 16.15 14.33 2.53
N PRO A 84 15.99 15.50 1.88
CA PRO A 84 16.85 16.65 2.11
C PRO A 84 16.92 17.04 3.60
N LYS A 85 18.09 17.50 4.06
CA LYS A 85 18.35 17.90 5.46
C LYS A 85 18.95 19.30 5.50
N GLY A 86 18.77 20.00 6.62
CA GLY A 86 19.26 21.36 6.82
C GLY A 86 18.23 22.42 6.42
N ASP A 87 18.73 23.61 6.07
CA ASP A 87 17.88 24.78 5.80
C ASP A 87 17.67 25.06 4.29
N ASP A 88 18.36 24.34 3.40
CA ASP A 88 18.28 24.50 1.94
C ASP A 88 17.36 23.44 1.33
N TRP A 89 16.05 23.66 1.44
CA TRP A 89 15.02 22.72 0.98
C TRP A 89 14.79 22.84 -0.53
N PRO A 90 15.16 21.82 -1.34
CA PRO A 90 15.01 21.88 -2.78
C PRO A 90 13.54 21.75 -3.21
N ILE A 91 13.21 22.31 -4.37
CA ILE A 91 11.89 22.14 -5.01
C ILE A 91 11.93 20.86 -5.85
N ALA A 92 10.98 19.95 -5.60
CA ALA A 92 10.81 18.69 -6.33
C ALA A 92 12.12 17.87 -6.50
N PRO A 93 12.83 17.56 -5.40
CA PRO A 93 13.96 16.62 -5.47
C PRO A 93 13.48 15.24 -5.95
N ALA A 94 14.35 14.52 -6.66
CA ALA A 94 14.11 13.12 -6.97
C ALA A 94 14.10 12.32 -5.65
N LEU A 95 12.91 11.88 -5.25
CA LEU A 95 12.67 11.14 -4.02
C LEU A 95 11.80 9.92 -4.33
N LEU A 96 12.17 8.78 -3.75
CA LEU A 96 11.44 7.51 -3.86
C LEU A 96 11.25 7.05 -5.32
N GLU A 97 12.17 7.41 -6.22
CA GLU A 97 12.11 7.04 -7.65
C GLU A 97 12.62 5.61 -7.89
N ASP A 98 11.99 4.62 -7.24
CA ASP A 98 12.37 3.21 -7.34
C ASP A 98 12.25 2.69 -8.78
N HIS A 99 13.29 1.98 -9.24
CA HIS A 99 13.26 1.21 -10.48
C HIS A 99 12.83 -0.23 -10.23
N TYR A 100 11.74 -0.66 -10.87
CA TYR A 100 11.14 -1.97 -10.63
C TYR A 100 11.64 -3.06 -11.58
N THR A 101 11.82 -4.24 -11.00
CA THR A 101 12.17 -5.50 -11.67
C THR A 101 10.93 -6.28 -12.10
N VAL A 102 11.14 -7.40 -12.81
CA VAL A 102 10.02 -8.33 -13.12
C VAL A 102 9.48 -8.99 -11.86
N ALA A 103 10.33 -9.29 -10.87
CA ALA A 103 9.88 -9.86 -9.61
C ALA A 103 8.91 -8.92 -8.88
N ASP A 104 9.23 -7.62 -8.86
CA ASP A 104 8.35 -6.60 -8.27
C ASP A 104 6.98 -6.57 -8.95
N ALA A 105 6.94 -6.68 -10.28
CA ALA A 105 5.69 -6.74 -11.02
C ALA A 105 4.87 -8.00 -10.72
N VAL A 106 5.52 -9.15 -10.49
CA VAL A 106 4.83 -10.39 -10.08
C VAL A 106 4.23 -10.22 -8.68
N VAL A 107 4.98 -9.60 -7.75
CA VAL A 107 4.46 -9.31 -6.40
C VAL A 107 3.31 -8.33 -6.47
N VAL A 108 3.44 -7.19 -7.16
CA VAL A 108 2.33 -6.24 -7.34
C VAL A 108 1.08 -6.92 -7.91
N GLY A 109 1.25 -7.81 -8.89
CA GLY A 109 0.14 -8.61 -9.42
C GLY A 109 -0.50 -9.54 -8.39
N SER A 110 0.29 -10.18 -7.51
CA SER A 110 -0.23 -11.06 -6.46
C SER A 110 -0.94 -10.28 -5.34
N LEU A 111 -0.46 -9.08 -5.00
CA LEU A 111 -1.12 -8.15 -4.09
C LEU A 111 -2.48 -7.69 -4.66
N LEU A 112 -2.54 -7.35 -5.95
CA LEU A 112 -3.81 -7.02 -6.60
C LEU A 112 -4.80 -8.20 -6.55
N ILE A 113 -4.34 -9.43 -6.74
CA ILE A 113 -5.17 -10.64 -6.59
C ILE A 113 -5.65 -10.81 -5.13
N SER A 114 -4.82 -10.51 -4.12
CA SER A 114 -5.24 -10.47 -2.72
C SER A 114 -6.37 -9.46 -2.49
N LEU A 115 -6.22 -8.23 -2.97
CA LEU A 115 -7.26 -7.19 -2.88
C LEU A 115 -8.56 -7.65 -3.55
N LEU A 116 -8.49 -8.24 -4.75
CA LEU A 116 -9.66 -8.76 -5.47
C LEU A 116 -10.39 -9.88 -4.72
N ARG A 117 -9.66 -10.78 -4.06
CA ARG A 117 -10.22 -11.88 -3.26
C ARG A 117 -10.93 -11.37 -2.00
N ASN A 118 -10.54 -10.22 -1.48
CA ASN A 118 -11.06 -9.62 -0.25
C ASN A 118 -12.03 -8.45 -0.52
N THR A 119 -12.65 -8.39 -1.71
CA THR A 119 -13.59 -7.32 -2.11
C THR A 119 -14.89 -7.29 -1.30
N ASP A 120 -15.17 -8.32 -0.51
CA ASP A 120 -16.25 -8.32 0.47
C ASP A 120 -15.99 -7.31 1.61
N ARG A 121 -14.72 -7.04 1.93
CA ARG A 121 -14.29 -6.13 3.01
C ARG A 121 -13.41 -4.98 2.57
N VAL A 122 -12.63 -5.12 1.50
CA VAL A 122 -11.81 -4.04 0.91
C VAL A 122 -12.62 -3.38 -0.20
N HIS A 123 -13.18 -2.20 0.10
CA HIS A 123 -14.08 -1.49 -0.83
C HIS A 123 -13.39 -0.37 -1.60
N SER A 124 -12.19 0.01 -1.18
CA SER A 124 -11.33 0.99 -1.82
C SER A 124 -9.88 0.52 -1.73
N ALA A 125 -9.10 0.77 -2.77
CA ALA A 125 -7.66 0.55 -2.75
C ALA A 125 -6.95 1.57 -3.64
N SER A 126 -5.80 2.09 -3.21
CA SER A 126 -5.00 3.07 -3.95
C SER A 126 -3.54 2.63 -3.99
N LEU A 127 -3.03 2.40 -5.22
CA LEU A 127 -1.62 2.11 -5.43
C LEU A 127 -0.80 3.36 -5.07
N ALA A 128 0.16 3.20 -4.16
CA ALA A 128 1.03 4.28 -3.72
C ALA A 128 2.38 4.22 -4.47
N GLN A 129 2.71 5.12 -5.40
CA GLN A 129 1.91 6.21 -5.94
C GLN A 129 1.80 6.13 -7.47
N LEU A 130 1.32 7.19 -8.12
CA LEU A 130 0.95 7.14 -9.54
C LEU A 130 2.08 7.53 -10.50
N VAL A 131 2.88 8.54 -10.15
CA VAL A 131 3.93 9.10 -11.03
C VAL A 131 5.21 9.38 -10.24
N ASN A 132 6.36 8.93 -10.77
CA ASN A 132 7.73 9.03 -10.23
C ASN A 132 7.95 8.37 -8.86
N VAL A 133 7.27 8.85 -7.82
CA VAL A 133 7.37 8.34 -6.45
C VAL A 133 6.76 6.95 -6.38
N ILE A 134 7.60 5.91 -6.21
CA ILE A 134 7.21 4.49 -6.12
C ILE A 134 6.08 4.16 -7.09
N ALA A 135 6.30 4.47 -8.37
CA ALA A 135 5.21 4.62 -9.33
C ALA A 135 5.31 3.65 -10.52
N PRO A 136 4.16 3.23 -11.11
CA PRO A 136 4.16 2.51 -12.38
C PRO A 136 4.48 3.42 -13.59
N ILE A 137 4.33 4.74 -13.45
CA ILE A 137 4.57 5.74 -14.50
C ILE A 137 5.76 6.60 -14.10
N MET A 138 6.72 6.76 -15.00
CA MET A 138 7.88 7.63 -14.80
C MET A 138 7.88 8.76 -15.82
N VAL A 139 8.31 9.95 -15.39
CA VAL A 139 8.48 11.16 -16.17
C VAL A 139 9.78 11.83 -15.78
N ASP A 140 10.67 12.08 -16.74
CA ASP A 140 11.89 12.85 -16.51
C ASP A 140 11.68 14.38 -16.63
N PRO A 141 12.65 15.22 -16.22
CA PRO A 141 12.52 16.68 -16.32
C PRO A 141 12.34 17.22 -17.75
N ASP A 142 12.75 16.46 -18.76
CA ASP A 142 12.58 16.82 -20.18
C ASP A 142 11.20 16.40 -20.74
N GLY A 143 10.35 15.79 -19.91
CA GLY A 143 8.99 15.38 -20.23
C GLY A 143 8.88 14.03 -20.93
N ARG A 144 9.95 13.21 -20.97
CA ARG A 144 9.86 11.84 -21.48
C ARG A 144 9.13 10.98 -20.46
N THR A 145 8.11 10.25 -20.92
CA THR A 145 7.30 9.35 -20.08
C THR A 145 7.52 7.89 -20.46
N TRP A 146 7.67 7.02 -19.47
CA TRP A 146 7.74 5.56 -19.68
C TRP A 146 7.00 4.78 -18.59
N ARG A 147 6.75 3.50 -18.89
CA ARG A 147 6.06 2.55 -18.01
C ARG A 147 7.12 1.71 -17.29
N GLN A 148 6.95 1.52 -15.98
CA GLN A 148 7.72 0.54 -15.22
C GLN A 148 7.14 -0.88 -15.40
N THR A 149 7.88 -1.90 -14.96
CA THR A 149 7.39 -3.29 -15.00
C THR A 149 6.07 -3.46 -14.24
N THR A 150 5.91 -2.75 -13.12
CA THR A 150 4.72 -2.74 -12.27
C THR A 150 3.51 -2.07 -12.90
N PHE A 151 3.65 -1.34 -14.02
CA PHE A 151 2.52 -0.76 -14.76
C PHE A 151 1.55 -1.83 -15.26
N HIS A 152 2.08 -2.89 -15.87
CA HIS A 152 1.29 -3.90 -16.59
C HIS A 152 0.28 -4.70 -15.74
N PRO A 153 0.55 -5.08 -14.49
CA PRO A 153 -0.47 -5.74 -13.67
C PRO A 153 -1.61 -4.81 -13.22
N VAL A 154 -1.43 -3.48 -13.23
CA VAL A 154 -2.38 -2.53 -12.59
C VAL A 154 -3.03 -1.53 -13.56
N LEU A 155 -2.44 -1.24 -14.73
CA LEU A 155 -2.88 -0.24 -15.72
C LEU A 155 -2.70 -0.73 -17.17
#